data_AF-A0A1V6FEL9-F1
#
_entry.id   AF-A0A1V6FEL9-F1
#
_cell.length_a   1.000
_cell.length_b   1.000
_cell.length_c   1.000
_cell.angle_alpha   90.00
_cell.angle_beta   90.00
_cell.angle_gamma   90.00
#
_symmetry.space_group_name_H-M   'P 1'
#
loop_
_entity.id
_entity.type
_entity.pdbx_description
1 polymer ?
#
loop_
_entity_poly.entity_id
_entity_poly.type
_entity_poly.pdbx_seq_one_letter_code
_entity_poly.pdbx_strand_id
1 'polypeptide(L)'
;MRRILLALLLLSLSGIVLAQAVDGRLNRRQRQHLDLFAKTQYAIREGKTPSDKIFKAFYTFVAASNKEAIAVNRDRAQKLIDRANRALAAGKNDQASRLEEGAKLYANMVKLNEAIVEAFEKNNSVHLSRLMSQYLTLEADMTKIGLELPPRDWFTPQEAEKWMVAMAQARKK
;
A
#
# COMPACT_ATOMS: atom_id res chain seq x y z
N MET A 1 -8.82 -29.74 -21.19
CA MET A 1 -8.01 -28.50 -21.30
C MET A 1 -8.88 -27.25 -21.10
N ARG A 2 -9.31 -26.95 -19.86
CA ARG A 2 -10.14 -25.76 -19.56
C ARG A 2 -9.87 -25.12 -18.19
N ARG A 3 -8.82 -25.56 -17.48
CA ARG A 3 -8.50 -25.07 -16.12
C ARG A 3 -7.23 -24.22 -16.01
N ILE A 4 -6.54 -23.94 -17.13
CA ILE A 4 -5.27 -23.18 -17.12
C ILE A 4 -5.48 -21.68 -17.42
N LEU A 5 -6.64 -21.27 -17.92
CA LEU A 5 -6.90 -19.88 -18.31
C LEU A 5 -7.29 -18.93 -17.17
N LEU A 6 -7.58 -19.42 -15.95
CA LEU A 6 -7.95 -18.55 -14.82
C LEU A 6 -6.77 -18.06 -13.96
N ALA A 7 -5.56 -18.62 -14.12
CA ALA A 7 -4.40 -18.17 -13.34
C ALA A 7 -3.69 -16.93 -13.94
N LEU A 8 -3.94 -16.62 -15.21
CA LEU A 8 -3.26 -15.54 -15.93
C LEU A 8 -3.93 -14.16 -15.75
N LEU A 9 -5.18 -14.10 -15.30
CA LEU A 9 -5.92 -12.84 -15.08
C LEU A 9 -5.72 -12.23 -13.68
N LEU A 10 -5.10 -12.95 -12.75
CA LEU A 10 -4.77 -12.44 -11.41
C LEU A 10 -3.31 -11.91 -11.30
N LEU A 11 -2.50 -12.09 -12.34
CA LEU A 11 -1.11 -11.61 -12.37
C LEU A 11 -0.98 -10.16 -12.86
N SER A 12 -1.97 -9.62 -13.57
CA SER A 12 -1.92 -8.27 -14.16
C SER A 12 -2.17 -7.13 -13.17
N LEU A 13 -2.75 -7.39 -12.00
CA LEU A 13 -2.96 -6.35 -10.97
C LEU A 13 -1.72 -6.08 -10.12
N SER A 14 -0.68 -6.93 -10.20
CA SER A 14 0.58 -6.74 -9.46
C SER A 14 1.65 -5.96 -10.22
N GLY A 15 1.33 -5.48 -11.43
CA GLY A 15 2.26 -4.74 -12.30
C GLY A 15 2.41 -3.25 -11.98
N ILE A 16 1.43 -2.66 -11.29
CA ILE A 16 1.39 -1.20 -11.08
C ILE A 16 2.22 -0.78 -9.87
N VAL A 17 2.40 -1.63 -8.86
CA VAL A 17 3.13 -1.27 -7.64
C VAL A 17 4.66 -1.23 -7.82
N LEU A 18 5.16 -1.70 -8.97
CA LEU A 18 6.56 -1.51 -9.37
C LEU A 18 6.87 -0.08 -9.85
N ALA A 19 5.85 0.75 -10.10
CA ALA A 19 6.05 2.12 -10.60
C ALA A 19 6.49 3.13 -9.52
N GLN A 20 6.38 2.80 -8.22
CA GLN A 20 6.85 3.68 -7.14
C GLN A 20 8.31 3.42 -6.74
N ALA A 21 9.05 2.60 -7.48
CA ALA A 21 10.50 2.55 -7.40
C ALA A 21 11.07 3.84 -8.03
N VAL A 22 11.04 4.93 -7.26
CA VAL A 22 11.79 6.16 -7.54
C VAL A 22 13.22 5.75 -7.93
N ASP A 23 13.56 5.94 -9.20
CA ASP A 23 14.87 5.72 -9.82
C ASP A 23 15.55 4.35 -9.63
N GLY A 24 14.77 3.28 -9.41
CA GLY A 24 15.33 1.93 -9.22
C GLY A 24 16.17 1.77 -7.94
N ARG A 25 16.12 2.74 -7.02
CA ARG A 25 16.81 2.67 -5.72
C ARG A 25 15.80 2.69 -4.59
N LEU A 26 15.74 1.57 -3.86
CA LEU A 26 15.00 1.47 -2.61
C LEU A 26 15.37 2.60 -1.65
N ASN A 27 14.39 3.22 -1.01
CA ASN A 27 14.67 4.18 0.06
C ASN A 27 15.19 3.47 1.34
N ARG A 28 15.65 4.23 2.34
CA ARG A 28 16.23 3.65 3.56
C ARG A 28 15.24 2.74 4.30
N ARG A 29 13.99 3.15 4.44
CA ARG A 29 12.95 2.39 5.15
C ARG A 29 12.55 1.13 4.38
N GLN A 30 12.40 1.22 3.07
CA GLN A 30 12.17 0.08 2.18
C GLN A 30 13.30 -0.96 2.28
N ARG A 31 14.57 -0.52 2.32
CA ARG A 31 15.71 -1.44 2.54
C ARG A 31 15.64 -2.15 3.89
N GLN A 32 15.33 -1.40 4.96
CA GLN A 32 15.17 -1.96 6.30
C GLN A 32 14.01 -2.95 6.36
N HIS A 33 12.90 -2.62 5.70
CA HIS A 33 11.74 -3.50 5.61
C HIS A 33 12.07 -4.82 4.90
N LEU A 34 12.80 -4.78 3.78
CA LEU A 34 13.26 -6.00 3.08
C LEU A 34 14.24 -6.84 3.91
N ASP A 35 15.19 -6.21 4.60
CA ASP A 35 16.14 -6.93 5.47
C ASP A 35 15.39 -7.69 6.58
N LEU A 36 14.39 -7.03 7.19
CA LEU A 36 13.57 -7.62 8.23
C LEU A 36 12.68 -8.75 7.69
N PHE A 37 12.13 -8.58 6.49
CA PHE A 37 11.39 -9.62 5.80
C PHE A 37 12.27 -10.84 5.50
N ALA A 38 13.49 -10.64 5.01
CA ALA A 38 14.43 -11.73 4.73
C ALA A 38 14.81 -12.51 6.00
N LYS A 39 15.13 -11.80 7.09
CA LYS A 39 15.43 -12.40 8.41
C LYS A 39 14.25 -13.20 8.95
N THR A 40 13.05 -12.66 8.80
CA THR A 40 11.80 -13.33 9.15
C THR A 40 11.63 -14.64 8.37
N GLN A 41 11.77 -14.60 7.04
CA GLN A 41 11.61 -15.78 6.20
C GLN A 41 12.66 -16.85 6.51
N TYR A 42 13.91 -16.46 6.79
CA TYR A 42 14.95 -17.39 7.23
C TYR A 42 14.59 -18.06 8.56
N ALA A 43 14.18 -17.27 9.55
CA ALA A 43 13.89 -17.77 10.87
C ALA A 43 12.58 -18.61 10.94
N ILE A 44 11.62 -18.37 10.03
CA ILE A 44 10.48 -19.28 9.79
C ILE A 44 10.97 -20.62 9.24
N ARG A 45 11.85 -20.62 8.24
CA ARG A 45 12.41 -21.87 7.65
C ARG A 45 13.18 -22.70 8.66
N GLU A 46 13.84 -22.06 9.61
CA GLU A 46 14.56 -22.75 10.69
C GLU A 46 13.65 -23.16 11.86
N GLY A 47 12.35 -22.82 11.85
CA GLY A 47 11.42 -23.11 12.94
C GLY A 47 11.65 -22.30 14.22
N LYS A 48 12.41 -21.20 14.15
CA LYS A 48 12.99 -20.52 15.33
C LYS A 48 12.21 -19.32 15.87
N THR A 49 11.10 -18.90 15.25
CA THR A 49 10.50 -17.59 15.58
C THR A 49 9.03 -17.64 15.96
N PRO A 50 8.67 -17.08 17.12
CA PRO A 50 7.28 -16.79 17.48
C PRO A 50 6.59 -15.88 16.46
N SER A 51 5.34 -16.22 16.11
CA SER A 51 4.52 -15.52 15.11
C SER A 51 4.29 -14.02 15.45
N ASP A 52 4.22 -13.69 16.74
CA ASP A 52 4.01 -12.33 17.26
C ASP A 52 5.18 -11.38 16.99
N LYS A 53 6.43 -11.86 17.17
CA LYS A 53 7.63 -11.06 16.89
C LYS A 53 7.79 -10.77 15.41
N ILE A 54 7.49 -11.76 14.56
CA ILE A 54 7.46 -11.62 13.10
C ILE A 54 6.41 -10.59 12.68
N PHE A 55 5.21 -10.74 13.22
CA PHE A 55 4.10 -9.83 12.97
C PHE A 55 4.50 -8.38 13.30
N LYS A 56 4.96 -8.15 14.53
CA LYS A 56 5.30 -6.80 14.98
C LYS A 56 6.43 -6.19 14.14
N ALA A 57 7.46 -6.98 13.85
CA ALA A 57 8.57 -6.59 13.00
C ALA A 57 8.12 -6.11 11.61
N PHE A 58 7.36 -6.95 10.89
CA PHE A 58 6.90 -6.65 9.54
C PHE A 58 5.97 -5.44 9.49
N TYR A 59 4.98 -5.40 10.38
CA TYR A 59 3.93 -4.38 10.33
C TYR A 59 4.31 -3.05 10.95
N THR A 60 5.47 -2.92 11.61
CA THR A 60 5.95 -1.63 12.12
C THR A 60 6.12 -0.61 10.99
N PHE A 61 6.68 -1.02 9.84
CA PHE A 61 6.86 -0.14 8.68
C PHE A 61 5.52 0.25 8.04
N VAL A 62 4.59 -0.70 8.01
CA VAL A 62 3.23 -0.48 7.54
C VAL A 62 2.54 0.58 8.40
N ALA A 63 2.54 0.39 9.72
CA ALA A 63 1.90 1.31 10.65
C ALA A 63 2.52 2.72 10.59
N ALA A 64 3.86 2.81 10.56
CA ALA A 64 4.56 4.10 10.47
C ALA A 64 4.21 4.86 9.18
N SER A 65 4.26 4.20 8.03
CA SER A 65 3.94 4.81 6.73
C SER A 65 2.47 5.22 6.65
N ASN A 66 1.55 4.39 7.17
CA ASN A 66 0.13 4.73 7.21
C ASN A 66 -0.14 5.94 8.11
N LYS A 67 0.55 6.04 9.27
CA LYS A 67 0.44 7.18 10.17
C LYS A 67 0.84 8.50 9.50
N GLU A 68 1.92 8.49 8.73
CA GLU A 68 2.37 9.66 7.95
C GLU A 68 1.39 10.00 6.82
N ALA A 69 0.87 8.97 6.14
CA ALA A 69 -0.06 9.14 5.02
C ALA A 69 -1.43 9.71 5.43
N ILE A 70 -1.86 9.61 6.70
CA ILE A 70 -3.12 10.18 7.20
C ILE A 70 -3.20 11.68 6.92
N ALA A 71 -2.17 12.44 7.30
CA ALA A 71 -2.16 13.89 7.12
C ALA A 71 -2.15 14.27 5.63
N VAL A 72 -1.34 13.56 4.83
CA VAL A 72 -1.24 13.78 3.37
C VAL A 72 -2.57 13.53 2.67
N ASN A 73 -3.22 12.39 2.96
CA ASN A 73 -4.51 12.06 2.34
C ASN A 73 -5.62 13.02 2.78
N ARG A 74 -5.61 13.47 4.04
CA ARG A 74 -6.57 14.46 4.53
C ARG A 74 -6.43 15.80 3.81
N ASP A 75 -5.20 16.28 3.64
CA ASP A 75 -4.92 17.49 2.87
C ASP A 75 -5.35 17.36 1.39
N ARG A 76 -5.04 16.22 0.76
CA ARG A 76 -5.47 15.93 -0.63
C ARG A 76 -6.99 15.88 -0.78
N ALA A 77 -7.70 15.25 0.17
CA ALA A 77 -9.16 15.23 0.19
C ALA A 77 -9.74 16.65 0.26
N GLN A 78 -9.24 17.47 1.20
CA GLN A 78 -9.72 18.84 1.37
C GLN A 78 -9.49 19.69 0.12
N LYS A 79 -8.30 19.61 -0.49
CA LYS A 79 -7.99 20.32 -1.73
C LYS A 79 -8.93 19.94 -2.88
N LEU A 80 -9.35 18.68 -2.97
CA LEU A 80 -10.33 18.26 -3.96
C LEU A 80 -11.73 18.80 -3.68
N ILE A 81 -12.16 18.81 -2.41
CA ILE A 81 -13.43 19.43 -2.01
C ILE A 81 -13.45 20.93 -2.34
N ASP A 82 -12.38 21.66 -2.02
CA ASP A 82 -12.30 23.10 -2.32
C ASP A 82 -12.38 23.36 -3.84
N ARG A 83 -11.76 22.49 -4.64
CA ARG A 83 -11.85 22.54 -6.10
C ARG A 83 -13.25 22.19 -6.60
N ALA A 84 -13.91 21.20 -5.98
CA ALA A 84 -15.27 20.81 -6.33
C ALA A 84 -16.25 21.95 -6.07
N ASN A 85 -16.16 22.60 -4.91
CA ASN A 85 -16.99 23.76 -4.56
C ASN A 85 -16.80 24.92 -5.55
N ARG A 86 -15.56 25.20 -5.98
CA ARG A 86 -15.30 26.20 -7.03
C ARG A 86 -15.89 25.79 -8.38
N ALA A 87 -15.85 24.51 -8.74
CA ALA A 87 -16.45 24.01 -9.97
C ALA A 87 -17.98 24.12 -9.94
N LEU A 88 -18.63 23.80 -8.81
CA LEU A 88 -20.07 23.99 -8.61
C LEU A 88 -20.49 25.45 -8.75
N ALA A 89 -19.77 26.36 -8.09
CA ALA A 89 -20.04 27.80 -8.18
C ALA A 89 -19.91 28.33 -9.63
N ALA A 90 -19.08 27.69 -10.45
CA ALA A 90 -18.92 27.99 -11.87
C ALA A 90 -19.87 27.21 -12.80
N GLY A 91 -20.85 26.48 -12.26
CA GLY A 91 -21.82 25.67 -13.03
C GLY A 91 -21.24 24.40 -13.67
N LYS A 92 -20.03 23.99 -13.29
CA LYS A 92 -19.32 22.82 -13.87
C LYS A 92 -19.62 21.55 -13.07
N ASN A 93 -20.87 21.10 -13.11
CA ASN A 93 -21.37 19.98 -12.31
C ASN A 93 -20.58 18.67 -12.51
N ASP A 94 -20.28 18.29 -13.76
CA ASP A 94 -19.52 17.07 -14.05
C ASP A 94 -18.11 17.10 -13.46
N GLN A 95 -17.45 18.28 -13.53
CA GLN A 95 -16.12 18.46 -12.97
C GLN A 95 -16.17 18.37 -11.43
N ALA A 96 -17.17 19.00 -10.80
CA ALA A 96 -17.37 18.92 -9.36
C ALA A 96 -17.59 17.48 -8.90
N SER A 97 -18.47 16.73 -9.57
CA SER A 97 -18.77 15.33 -9.26
C SER A 97 -17.51 14.45 -9.26
N ARG A 98 -16.65 14.59 -10.29
CA ARG A 98 -15.37 13.85 -10.36
C ARG A 98 -14.40 14.23 -9.23
N LEU A 99 -14.34 15.51 -8.88
CA LEU A 99 -13.49 15.99 -7.79
C LEU A 99 -13.99 15.47 -6.42
N GLU A 100 -15.30 15.43 -6.21
CA GLU A 100 -15.91 14.84 -5.01
C GLU A 100 -15.67 13.34 -4.91
N GLU A 101 -15.75 12.60 -6.03
CA GLU A 101 -15.41 11.18 -6.08
C GLU A 101 -13.96 10.96 -5.63
N GLY A 102 -13.02 11.76 -6.16
CA GLY A 102 -11.63 11.68 -5.75
C GLY A 102 -11.42 12.03 -4.26
N ALA A 103 -12.14 13.04 -3.75
CA ALA A 103 -12.08 13.42 -2.34
C ALA A 103 -12.58 12.29 -1.42
N LYS A 104 -13.66 11.60 -1.83
CA LYS A 104 -14.20 10.44 -1.10
C LYS A 104 -13.18 9.30 -1.01
N LEU A 105 -12.44 9.03 -2.09
CA LEU A 105 -11.42 7.98 -2.08
C LEU A 105 -10.26 8.31 -1.12
N TYR A 106 -9.75 9.56 -1.12
CA TYR A 106 -8.76 9.97 -0.13
C TYR A 106 -9.30 9.91 1.31
N ALA A 107 -10.54 10.32 1.54
CA ALA A 107 -11.17 10.24 2.87
C ALA A 107 -11.33 8.78 3.34
N ASN A 108 -11.67 7.86 2.44
CA ASN A 108 -11.71 6.44 2.74
C ASN A 108 -10.31 5.91 3.06
N MET A 109 -9.28 6.37 2.35
CA MET A 109 -7.90 5.99 2.62
C MET A 109 -7.43 6.51 3.98
N VAL A 110 -7.84 7.72 4.40
CA VAL A 110 -7.58 8.23 5.76
C VAL A 110 -8.14 7.29 6.82
N LYS A 111 -9.42 6.91 6.72
CA LYS A 111 -10.08 6.00 7.67
C LYS A 111 -9.38 4.64 7.73
N LEU A 112 -8.96 4.15 6.58
CA LEU A 112 -8.27 2.88 6.47
C LEU A 112 -6.87 2.92 7.09
N ASN A 113 -6.12 4.00 6.86
CA ASN A 113 -4.83 4.23 7.49
C ASN A 113 -4.95 4.32 9.02
N GLU A 114 -5.98 5.03 9.53
CA GLU A 114 -6.27 5.12 10.97
C GLU A 114 -6.55 3.72 11.56
N ALA A 115 -7.41 2.93 10.90
CA ALA A 115 -7.72 1.57 11.32
C ALA A 115 -6.49 0.65 11.30
N ILE A 116 -5.59 0.80 10.33
CA ILE A 116 -4.33 0.04 10.23
C ILE A 116 -3.42 0.35 11.42
N VAL A 117 -3.25 1.64 11.74
CA VAL A 117 -2.45 2.07 12.89
C VAL A 117 -3.03 1.53 14.18
N GLU A 118 -4.35 1.65 14.38
CA GLU A 118 -5.04 1.14 15.56
C GLU A 118 -4.92 -0.39 15.70
N ALA A 119 -5.14 -1.14 14.61
CA ALA A 119 -5.02 -2.59 14.61
C ALA A 119 -3.60 -3.06 14.94
N PHE A 120 -2.59 -2.33 14.48
CA PHE A 120 -1.20 -2.57 14.84
C PHE A 120 -0.93 -2.30 16.33
N GLU A 121 -1.38 -1.15 16.86
CA GLU A 121 -1.22 -0.80 18.28
C GLU A 121 -1.89 -1.82 19.21
N LYS A 122 -3.03 -2.40 18.78
CA LYS A 122 -3.75 -3.46 19.48
C LYS A 122 -3.20 -4.87 19.26
N ASN A 123 -2.10 -5.03 18.50
CA ASN A 123 -1.52 -6.31 18.10
C ASN A 123 -2.54 -7.27 17.44
N ASN A 124 -3.53 -6.75 16.70
CA ASN A 124 -4.57 -7.56 16.08
C ASN A 124 -4.19 -7.95 14.64
N SER A 125 -3.45 -9.06 14.52
CA SER A 125 -2.86 -9.49 13.26
C SER A 125 -3.84 -9.92 12.18
N VAL A 126 -4.91 -10.62 12.59
CA VAL A 126 -5.98 -11.05 11.68
C VAL A 126 -6.71 -9.83 11.11
N HIS A 127 -7.04 -8.87 11.97
CA HIS A 127 -7.71 -7.65 11.51
C HIS A 127 -6.81 -6.83 10.59
N LEU A 128 -5.53 -6.68 10.94
CA LEU A 128 -4.57 -5.93 10.15
C LEU A 128 -4.42 -6.51 8.75
N SER A 129 -4.30 -7.83 8.61
CA SER A 129 -4.24 -8.51 7.31
C SER A 129 -5.46 -8.19 6.42
N ARG A 130 -6.67 -8.19 7.01
CA ARG A 130 -7.89 -7.79 6.29
C ARG A 130 -7.85 -6.33 5.82
N LEU A 131 -7.36 -5.41 6.68
CA LEU A 131 -7.23 -4.00 6.35
C LEU A 131 -6.20 -3.77 5.22
N MET A 132 -5.11 -4.54 5.21
CA MET A 132 -4.13 -4.48 4.11
C MET A 132 -4.73 -4.85 2.75
N SER A 133 -5.58 -5.88 2.70
CA SER A 133 -6.27 -6.23 1.46
C SER A 133 -7.21 -5.11 0.99
N GLN A 134 -7.92 -4.48 1.93
CA GLN A 134 -8.76 -3.31 1.61
C GLN A 134 -7.92 -2.12 1.11
N TYR A 135 -6.72 -1.94 1.68
CA TYR A 135 -5.81 -0.86 1.31
C TYR A 135 -5.39 -0.99 -0.14
N LEU A 136 -4.95 -2.19 -0.53
CA LEU A 136 -4.52 -2.46 -1.91
C LEU A 136 -5.66 -2.32 -2.92
N THR A 137 -6.89 -2.73 -2.56
CA THR A 137 -8.06 -2.51 -3.41
C THR A 137 -8.33 -1.01 -3.60
N LEU A 138 -8.32 -0.24 -2.51
CA LEU A 138 -8.57 1.20 -2.58
C LEU A 138 -7.45 1.94 -3.33
N GLU A 139 -6.20 1.51 -3.17
CA GLU A 139 -5.04 2.00 -3.92
C GLU A 139 -5.22 1.78 -5.43
N ALA A 140 -5.71 0.60 -5.83
CA ALA A 140 -6.03 0.30 -7.21
C ALA A 140 -7.16 1.17 -7.77
N ASP A 141 -8.22 1.39 -6.98
CA ASP A 141 -9.34 2.26 -7.36
C ASP A 141 -8.90 3.72 -7.55
N MET A 142 -8.08 4.22 -6.62
CA MET A 142 -7.47 5.56 -6.72
C MET A 142 -6.61 5.69 -7.97
N THR A 143 -5.79 4.68 -8.26
CA THR A 143 -4.92 4.69 -9.45
C THR A 143 -5.73 4.66 -10.74
N LYS A 144 -6.82 3.89 -10.80
CA LYS A 144 -7.69 3.77 -11.98
C LYS A 144 -8.26 5.11 -12.42
N ILE A 145 -8.51 6.02 -11.49
CA ILE A 145 -9.03 7.37 -11.79
C ILE A 145 -7.94 8.45 -11.81
N GLY A 146 -6.66 8.05 -11.75
CA GLY A 146 -5.51 8.95 -11.86
C GLY A 146 -5.22 9.78 -10.59
N LEU A 147 -5.64 9.32 -9.41
CA LEU A 147 -5.24 9.96 -8.17
C LEU A 147 -3.79 9.62 -7.81
N GLU A 148 -3.11 10.61 -7.24
CA GLU A 148 -1.77 10.44 -6.70
C GLU A 148 -1.82 9.68 -5.36
N LEU A 149 -1.00 8.64 -5.23
CA LEU A 149 -0.88 7.89 -3.99
C LEU A 149 0.21 8.49 -3.10
N PRO A 150 0.08 8.44 -1.77
CA PRO A 150 1.20 8.77 -0.89
C PRO A 150 2.34 7.76 -1.10
N PRO A 151 3.60 8.17 -0.91
CA PRO A 151 4.74 7.25 -1.01
C PRO A 151 4.62 6.15 0.05
N ARG A 152 4.94 4.93 -0.36
CA ARG A 152 4.91 3.75 0.51
C ARG A 152 6.31 3.28 0.88
N ASP A 153 6.57 3.21 2.18
CA ASP A 153 7.86 2.78 2.75
C ASP A 153 7.93 1.29 3.10
N TRP A 154 6.90 0.53 2.70
CA TRP A 154 6.76 -0.89 2.98
C TRP A 154 6.40 -1.65 1.70
N PHE A 155 6.41 -2.98 1.80
CA PHE A 155 6.13 -3.92 0.73
C PHE A 155 5.05 -4.90 1.16
N THR A 156 4.22 -5.37 0.24
CA THR A 156 3.47 -6.61 0.48
C THR A 156 4.46 -7.79 0.53
N PRO A 157 4.11 -8.94 1.14
CA PRO A 157 4.96 -10.12 1.08
C PRO A 157 5.37 -10.50 -0.34
N GLN A 158 4.44 -10.43 -1.30
CA GLN A 158 4.70 -10.74 -2.71
C GLN A 158 5.67 -9.75 -3.37
N GLU A 159 5.56 -8.45 -3.06
CA GLU A 159 6.52 -7.45 -3.55
C GLU A 159 7.90 -7.63 -2.93
N ALA A 160 7.95 -7.92 -1.62
CA ALA A 160 9.20 -8.15 -0.92
C ALA A 160 9.94 -9.36 -1.51
N GLU A 161 9.21 -10.45 -1.82
CA GLU A 161 9.76 -11.62 -2.52
C GLU A 161 10.32 -11.27 -3.90
N LYS A 162 9.58 -10.51 -4.72
CA LYS A 162 10.06 -10.06 -6.03
C LYS A 162 11.36 -9.26 -5.92
N TRP A 163 11.44 -8.35 -4.94
CA TRP A 163 12.64 -7.56 -4.68
C TRP A 163 13.82 -8.40 -4.24
N MET A 164 13.62 -9.36 -3.32
CA MET A 164 14.70 -10.25 -2.88
C MET A 164 15.27 -11.08 -4.03
N VAL A 165 14.43 -11.59 -4.93
CA VAL A 165 14.87 -12.33 -6.12
C VAL A 165 15.70 -11.43 -7.05
N ALA A 166 15.22 -10.22 -7.34
CA ALA A 166 15.94 -9.26 -8.18
C ALA A 166 17.31 -8.89 -7.59
N MET A 167 17.37 -8.65 -6.27
CA MET A 167 18.63 -8.34 -5.58
C MET A 167 19.61 -9.51 -5.59
N ALA A 168 19.13 -10.75 -5.45
CA ALA A 168 19.97 -11.94 -5.52
C ALA A 168 20.54 -12.15 -6.94
N GLN A 169 19.77 -11.85 -7.98
CA GLN A 169 20.23 -11.92 -9.37
C GLN A 169 21.26 -10.83 -9.69
N ALA A 170 21.07 -9.62 -9.18
CA ALA A 170 22.00 -8.51 -9.38
C ALA A 170 23.39 -8.76 -8.75
N ARG A 171 23.46 -9.50 -7.64
CA ARG A 171 24.73 -9.87 -6.98
C ARG A 171 25.53 -10.95 -7.69
N LYS A 172 24.92 -11.65 -8.65
CA LYS A 172 25.57 -12.72 -9.44
C LYS A 172 26.17 -12.22 -10.76
N LYS A 173 25.91 -10.96 -11.11
CA LYS A 173 26.49 -10.26 -12.26
C LYS A 173 27.67 -9.43 -11.79
#